data_AF-A0A9P9JQF9-F1
#
_entry.id   AF-A0A9P9JQF9-F1
#
_cell.length_a   1.000
_cell.length_b   1.000
_cell.length_c   1.000
_cell.angle_alpha   90.00
_cell.angle_beta   90.00
_cell.angle_gamma   90.00
#
_symmetry.space_group_name_H-M   'P 1'
#
loop_
_entity.id
_entity.type
_entity.pdbx_description
1 polymer ?
#
loop_
_entity_poly.entity_id
_entity_poly.type
_entity_poly.pdbx_seq_one_letter_code
_entity_poly.pdbx_strand_id
1 'polypeptide(L)'
;MYFAEHRFLGDTVNVSDDHQSSSHKEAVTLHLTNGLAVTYGEINGLAGDYFGLGKPISSEPNSERMKVIFRRWFDLLDFPPVGKLKAEAITKELSSMNEKALAVMCSNSENAAAELAAVYKDNPLDITHLEEVSKDSRWAIGSSFMQLLEANVDHFGVEARSTYNAGHAVALEVAAGGDLMTALAVNAFADHFLQDSFAAGHIRVPRKEIADIAKNHPYSIPFLKFEDIAKVINASSNVMHNEDGELGLWLESPSGEKWKAFGDGRLPGKVVSSEATSTNFDQCRKAVQQSIAEVHDAFKHRKVLQSSDFAAWHHAPIMDKVSIHPDNHNPLLKVQDGKLLTRVNGVSSNKYEVIDELTKWAAFWTDNFKQVEDQVRLMVMKFLNK
;
A
#
# COMPACT_ATOMS: atom_id res chain seq x y z
N MET A 1 1.10 1.23 3.34
CA MET A 1 1.94 1.27 4.55
C MET A 1 2.97 2.40 4.40
N TYR A 2 3.60 2.91 5.47
CA TYR A 2 4.69 3.88 5.30
C TYR A 2 6.00 3.19 4.87
N PHE A 3 6.90 3.96 4.22
CA PHE A 3 8.24 3.50 3.81
C PHE A 3 8.95 2.64 4.88
N ALA A 4 8.96 3.10 6.14
CA ALA A 4 9.67 2.41 7.21
C ALA A 4 9.05 1.06 7.57
N GLU A 5 7.73 0.93 7.49
CA GLU A 5 7.01 -0.33 7.76
C GLU A 5 7.27 -1.35 6.66
N HIS A 6 7.19 -0.92 5.39
CA HIS A 6 7.57 -1.75 4.23
C HIS A 6 9.02 -2.21 4.34
N ARG A 7 9.93 -1.28 4.68
CA ARG A 7 11.35 -1.58 4.89
C ARG A 7 11.57 -2.56 6.01
N PHE A 8 11.00 -2.29 7.18
CA PHE A 8 11.14 -3.16 8.35
C PHE A 8 10.69 -4.58 8.01
N LEU A 9 9.53 -4.74 7.36
CA LEU A 9 9.01 -6.05 7.05
C LEU A 9 9.90 -6.80 6.05
N GLY A 10 10.30 -6.14 4.96
CA GLY A 10 11.20 -6.73 3.96
C GLY A 10 12.61 -7.02 4.49
N ASP A 11 13.08 -6.27 5.48
CA ASP A 11 14.39 -6.52 6.13
C ASP A 11 14.32 -7.64 7.18
N THR A 12 13.13 -8.07 7.60
CA THR A 12 12.93 -9.15 8.59
C THR A 12 12.81 -10.55 7.98
N VAL A 13 12.64 -10.65 6.66
CA VAL A 13 12.53 -11.94 5.95
C VAL A 13 13.91 -12.46 5.53
N ASN A 14 14.02 -13.79 5.40
CA ASN A 14 15.23 -14.42 4.90
C ASN A 14 15.20 -14.44 3.38
N VAL A 15 15.97 -13.52 2.77
CA VAL A 15 16.13 -13.39 1.32
C VAL A 15 17.03 -14.50 0.76
N SER A 16 17.94 -15.04 1.57
CA SER A 16 18.85 -16.13 1.17
C SER A 16 18.18 -17.51 1.33
N ASP A 17 18.54 -18.46 0.46
CA ASP A 17 18.08 -19.87 0.52
C ASP A 17 18.66 -20.65 1.73
N ASP A 18 19.48 -20.01 2.57
CA ASP A 18 20.05 -20.65 3.75
C ASP A 18 19.00 -20.78 4.86
N HIS A 19 18.48 -22.00 5.04
CA HIS A 19 17.61 -22.42 6.15
C HIS A 19 18.25 -22.28 7.55
N GLN A 20 19.46 -21.74 7.69
CA GLN A 20 20.06 -21.49 8.99
C GLN A 20 19.46 -20.23 9.62
N SER A 21 18.64 -20.44 10.65
CA SER A 21 18.18 -19.43 11.58
C SER A 21 19.37 -18.91 12.40
N SER A 22 19.86 -17.72 12.10
CA SER A 22 20.62 -16.94 13.08
C SER A 22 19.81 -15.70 13.42
N SER A 23 19.73 -15.38 14.70
CA SER A 23 18.86 -14.34 15.27
C SER A 23 19.30 -12.91 14.93
N HIS A 24 20.33 -12.73 14.10
CA HIS A 24 20.85 -11.45 13.64
C HIS A 24 21.47 -11.58 12.24
N LYS A 25 20.68 -11.95 11.23
CA LYS A 25 21.13 -11.77 9.84
C LYS A 25 20.99 -10.28 9.48
N GLU A 26 22.11 -9.65 9.15
CA GLU A 26 22.07 -8.35 8.45
C GLU A 26 21.22 -8.51 7.18
N ALA A 27 20.39 -7.50 6.88
CA ALA A 27 19.55 -7.51 5.68
C ALA A 27 20.42 -7.67 4.43
N VAL A 28 20.00 -8.55 3.51
CA VAL A 28 20.76 -8.82 2.28
C VAL A 28 20.73 -7.59 1.38
N THR A 29 21.92 -7.09 1.04
CA THR A 29 22.08 -6.02 0.05
C THR A 29 21.94 -6.58 -1.37
N LEU A 30 20.97 -6.04 -2.10
CA LEU A 30 20.78 -6.25 -3.54
C LEU A 30 21.47 -5.11 -4.30
N HIS A 31 22.14 -5.45 -5.40
CA HIS A 31 22.75 -4.49 -6.30
C HIS A 31 21.92 -4.41 -7.58
N LEU A 32 21.29 -3.27 -7.81
CA LEU A 32 20.55 -2.98 -9.03
C LEU A 32 21.50 -2.68 -10.19
N THR A 33 20.99 -2.74 -11.41
CA THR A 33 21.78 -2.60 -12.65
C THR A 33 22.47 -1.23 -12.76
N ASN A 34 21.84 -0.17 -12.26
CA ASN A 34 22.41 1.17 -12.18
C ASN A 34 23.43 1.38 -11.04
N GLY A 35 23.75 0.31 -10.29
CA GLY A 35 24.69 0.34 -9.17
C GLY A 35 24.11 0.95 -7.89
N LEU A 36 22.78 1.05 -7.76
CA LEU A 36 22.12 1.31 -6.48
C LEU A 36 22.24 0.06 -5.59
N ALA A 37 22.71 0.24 -4.36
CA ALA A 37 22.78 -0.80 -3.35
C ALA A 37 21.65 -0.58 -2.34
N VAL A 38 20.73 -1.53 -2.24
CA VAL A 38 19.51 -1.43 -1.43
C VAL A 38 19.19 -2.78 -0.80
N THR A 39 18.55 -2.78 0.36
CA THR A 39 17.98 -4.01 0.91
C THR A 39 16.68 -4.39 0.19
N TYR A 40 16.21 -5.62 0.43
CA TYR A 40 14.87 -6.05 -0.02
C TYR A 40 13.79 -5.08 0.49
N GLY A 41 13.82 -4.77 1.79
CA GLY A 41 12.89 -3.82 2.41
C GLY A 41 12.97 -2.40 1.84
N GLU A 42 14.15 -1.91 1.49
CA GLU A 42 14.27 -0.58 0.85
C GLU A 42 13.60 -0.56 -0.53
N ILE A 43 13.65 -1.66 -1.30
CA ILE A 43 12.86 -1.77 -2.54
C ILE A 43 11.36 -1.81 -2.23
N ASN A 44 10.92 -2.56 -1.21
CA ASN A 44 9.52 -2.55 -0.77
C ASN A 44 9.04 -1.13 -0.46
N GLY A 45 9.84 -0.33 0.26
CA GLY A 45 9.47 1.03 0.64
C GLY A 45 9.48 2.03 -0.52
N LEU A 46 10.22 1.78 -1.61
CA LEU A 46 10.29 2.67 -2.77
C LEU A 46 9.20 2.40 -3.81
N ALA A 47 8.77 1.14 -3.94
CA ALA A 47 7.82 0.71 -4.94
C ALA A 47 6.45 1.36 -4.75
N GLY A 48 5.76 1.71 -5.84
CA GLY A 48 4.38 2.23 -5.80
C GLY A 48 4.26 3.69 -5.34
N ASP A 49 4.81 3.99 -4.16
CA ASP A 49 4.71 5.30 -3.50
C ASP A 49 5.65 6.34 -4.11
N TYR A 50 6.85 5.92 -4.53
CA TYR A 50 7.92 6.82 -4.98
C TYR A 50 8.43 6.50 -6.40
N PHE A 51 8.23 5.26 -6.83
CA PHE A 51 8.56 4.78 -8.16
C PHE A 51 7.34 4.14 -8.83
N GLY A 52 6.93 4.73 -9.96
CA GLY A 52 5.83 4.25 -10.78
C GLY A 52 5.49 5.22 -11.90
N LEU A 53 4.39 4.94 -12.58
CA LEU A 53 3.81 5.78 -13.63
C LEU A 53 2.38 6.19 -13.25
N GLY A 54 1.90 7.33 -13.73
CA GLY A 54 0.57 7.85 -13.39
C GLY A 54 -0.63 7.05 -13.94
N LYS A 55 -0.40 5.94 -14.65
CA LYS A 55 -1.47 5.01 -15.05
C LYS A 55 -1.33 3.73 -14.22
N PRO A 56 -2.37 3.33 -13.46
CA PRO A 56 -2.33 2.13 -12.64
C PRO A 56 -2.09 0.86 -13.45
N ILE A 57 -1.29 -0.06 -12.92
CA ILE A 57 -1.02 -1.38 -13.49
C ILE A 57 -2.32 -2.19 -13.60
N SER A 58 -3.13 -2.21 -12.54
CA SER A 58 -4.42 -2.92 -12.49
C SER A 58 -5.47 -2.43 -13.50
N SER A 59 -5.23 -1.29 -14.16
CA SER A 59 -6.09 -0.76 -15.22
C SER A 59 -5.76 -1.30 -16.61
N GLU A 60 -4.69 -2.08 -16.75
CA GLU A 60 -4.35 -2.75 -18.00
C GLU A 60 -5.37 -3.85 -18.35
N PRO A 61 -5.61 -4.12 -19.65
CA PRO A 61 -6.74 -4.95 -20.09
C PRO A 61 -6.59 -6.44 -19.80
N ASN A 62 -5.39 -6.92 -19.47
CA ASN A 62 -5.11 -8.33 -19.15
C ASN A 62 -3.78 -8.49 -18.40
N SER A 63 -3.57 -9.68 -17.84
CA SER A 63 -2.39 -10.03 -17.04
C SER A 63 -1.06 -9.84 -17.78
N GLU A 64 -0.98 -10.18 -19.07
CA GLU A 64 0.26 -9.99 -19.85
C GLU A 64 0.63 -8.51 -19.98
N ARG A 65 -0.36 -7.65 -20.19
CA ARG A 65 -0.14 -6.20 -20.20
C ARG A 65 0.22 -5.67 -18.82
N MET A 66 -0.40 -6.19 -17.75
CA MET A 66 -0.02 -5.84 -16.37
C MET A 66 1.45 -6.18 -16.11
N LYS A 67 1.93 -7.38 -16.48
CA LYS A 67 3.35 -7.78 -16.35
C LYS A 67 4.29 -6.81 -17.07
N VAL A 68 3.97 -6.44 -18.32
CA VAL A 68 4.77 -5.50 -19.11
C VAL A 68 4.86 -4.12 -18.44
N ILE A 69 3.73 -3.59 -17.95
CA ILE A 69 3.73 -2.28 -17.29
C ILE A 69 4.38 -2.35 -15.91
N PHE A 70 4.16 -3.41 -15.14
CA PHE A 70 4.86 -3.65 -13.88
C PHE A 70 6.37 -3.64 -14.08
N ARG A 71 6.87 -4.39 -15.07
CA ARG A 71 8.31 -4.41 -15.37
C ARG A 71 8.82 -3.00 -15.69
N ARG A 72 8.05 -2.23 -16.48
CA ARG A 72 8.40 -0.85 -16.79
C ARG A 72 8.45 0.05 -15.54
N TRP A 73 7.61 -0.17 -14.53
CA TRP A 73 7.69 0.58 -13.26
C TRP A 73 8.98 0.26 -12.51
N PHE A 74 9.29 -1.03 -12.35
CA PHE A 74 10.53 -1.48 -11.72
C PHE A 74 11.77 -0.96 -12.44
N ASP A 75 11.75 -0.97 -13.78
CA ASP A 75 12.86 -0.50 -14.61
C ASP A 75 13.22 0.99 -14.35
N LEU A 76 12.27 1.81 -13.87
CA LEU A 76 12.56 3.21 -13.48
C LEU A 76 13.53 3.28 -12.29
N LEU A 77 13.48 2.30 -11.40
CA LEU A 77 14.37 2.17 -10.24
C LEU A 77 15.70 1.48 -10.63
N ASP A 78 15.64 0.44 -11.46
CA ASP A 78 16.76 -0.48 -11.71
C ASP A 78 17.79 0.00 -12.75
N PHE A 79 17.35 0.50 -13.92
CA PHE A 79 18.27 0.69 -15.06
C PHE A 79 18.87 2.10 -15.20
N PRO A 80 18.09 3.19 -15.14
CA PRO A 80 18.62 4.51 -15.43
C PRO A 80 19.49 5.04 -14.27
N PRO A 81 20.62 5.72 -14.55
CA PRO A 81 21.39 6.40 -13.51
C PRO A 81 20.55 7.43 -12.72
N VAL A 82 19.57 8.06 -13.38
CA VAL A 82 18.63 8.98 -12.72
C VAL A 82 17.69 8.28 -11.74
N GLY A 83 17.40 6.98 -11.94
CA GLY A 83 16.62 6.18 -10.99
C GLY A 83 17.34 6.06 -9.65
N LYS A 84 18.64 5.74 -9.67
CA LYS A 84 19.51 5.74 -8.48
C LYS A 84 19.49 7.10 -7.77
N LEU A 85 19.69 8.19 -8.51
CA LEU A 85 19.70 9.54 -7.93
C LEU A 85 18.37 9.89 -7.27
N LYS A 86 17.23 9.55 -7.89
CA LYS A 86 15.90 9.75 -7.31
C LYS A 86 15.72 8.94 -6.03
N ALA A 87 16.11 7.67 -6.02
CA ALA A 87 16.01 6.81 -4.85
C ALA A 87 16.86 7.33 -3.69
N GLU A 88 18.11 7.71 -3.94
CA GLU A 88 19.00 8.29 -2.93
C GLU A 88 18.45 9.61 -2.36
N ALA A 89 17.89 10.47 -3.22
CA ALA A 89 17.28 11.73 -2.79
C ALA A 89 16.05 11.49 -1.90
N ILE A 90 15.13 10.62 -2.31
CA ILE A 90 13.92 10.30 -1.54
C ILE A 90 14.27 9.64 -0.20
N THR A 91 15.13 8.63 -0.21
CA THR A 91 15.56 7.94 1.03
C THR A 91 16.24 8.90 2.00
N LYS A 92 17.00 9.89 1.49
CA LYS A 92 17.60 10.92 2.32
C LYS A 92 16.55 11.81 3.00
N GLU A 93 15.49 12.20 2.30
CA GLU A 93 14.42 13.00 2.91
C GLU A 93 13.65 12.21 3.97
N LEU A 94 13.49 10.90 3.77
CA LEU A 94 12.76 10.02 4.70
C LEU A 94 13.59 9.54 5.89
N SER A 95 14.92 9.71 5.86
CA SER A 95 15.84 9.01 6.76
C SER A 95 15.55 9.26 8.24
N SER A 96 15.32 10.51 8.64
CA SER A 96 15.14 10.85 10.06
C SER A 96 13.88 10.24 10.66
N MET A 97 12.77 10.24 9.90
CA MET A 97 11.52 9.59 10.33
C MET A 97 11.67 8.07 10.29
N ASN A 98 12.31 7.55 9.24
CA ASN A 98 12.53 6.11 9.05
C ASN A 98 13.35 5.51 10.21
N GLU A 99 14.45 6.13 10.62
CA GLU A 99 15.29 5.67 11.74
C GLU A 99 14.50 5.61 13.06
N LYS A 100 13.65 6.61 13.34
CA LYS A 100 12.79 6.63 14.53
C LYS A 100 11.74 5.51 14.49
N ALA A 101 11.08 5.32 13.36
CA ALA A 101 10.07 4.29 13.17
C ALA A 101 10.68 2.88 13.28
N LEU A 102 11.84 2.65 12.65
CA LEU A 102 12.59 1.41 12.75
C LEU A 102 13.01 1.10 14.19
N ALA A 103 13.47 2.10 14.95
CA ALA A 103 13.84 1.90 16.35
C ALA A 103 12.65 1.39 17.20
N VAL A 104 11.45 1.93 16.98
CA VAL A 104 10.22 1.47 17.65
C VAL A 104 9.91 0.02 17.26
N MET A 105 9.87 -0.29 15.95
CA MET A 105 9.55 -1.64 15.48
C MET A 105 10.56 -2.69 15.92
N CYS A 106 11.86 -2.36 15.93
CA CYS A 106 12.93 -3.23 16.41
C CYS A 106 12.89 -3.45 17.93
N SER A 107 12.38 -2.48 18.71
CA SER A 107 12.25 -2.65 20.16
C SER A 107 11.23 -3.74 20.54
N ASN A 108 10.27 -4.02 19.64
CA ASN A 108 9.18 -4.97 19.84
C ASN A 108 8.46 -4.78 21.20
N SER A 109 8.29 -3.52 21.63
CA SER A 109 7.58 -3.17 22.86
C SER A 109 6.10 -3.57 22.77
N GLU A 110 5.45 -3.82 23.93
CA GLU A 110 4.00 -4.09 23.97
C GLU A 110 3.16 -2.89 23.46
N ASN A 111 3.71 -1.67 23.55
CA ASN A 111 3.06 -0.44 23.10
C ASN A 111 3.56 0.03 21.71
N ALA A 112 4.30 -0.81 20.97
CA ALA A 112 5.01 -0.40 19.76
C ALA A 112 4.09 0.26 18.72
N ALA A 113 2.82 -0.15 18.59
CA ALA A 113 1.90 0.49 17.66
C ALA A 113 1.52 1.92 18.06
N ALA A 114 1.34 2.19 19.36
CA ALA A 114 1.04 3.53 19.85
C ALA A 114 2.29 4.43 19.75
N GLU A 115 3.46 3.88 20.07
CA GLU A 115 4.75 4.56 19.93
C GLU A 115 5.05 4.89 18.46
N LEU A 116 4.79 3.95 17.54
CA LEU A 116 4.99 4.15 16.11
C LEU A 116 4.03 5.21 15.56
N ALA A 117 2.75 5.14 15.92
CA ALA A 117 1.77 6.16 15.56
C ALA A 117 2.18 7.55 16.10
N ALA A 118 2.76 7.64 17.30
CA ALA A 118 3.27 8.89 17.85
C ALA A 118 4.47 9.41 17.04
N VAL A 119 5.39 8.54 16.61
CA VAL A 119 6.51 8.93 15.73
C VAL A 119 6.00 9.60 14.46
N TYR A 120 5.03 8.99 13.76
CA TYR A 120 4.48 9.56 12.53
C TYR A 120 3.69 10.86 12.78
N LYS A 121 2.95 10.92 13.88
CA LYS A 121 2.20 12.13 14.26
C LYS A 121 3.11 13.31 14.59
N ASP A 122 4.21 13.07 15.30
CA ASP A 122 5.15 14.12 15.72
C ASP A 122 6.16 14.48 14.63
N ASN A 123 6.25 13.65 13.58
CA ASN A 123 7.15 13.83 12.44
C ASN A 123 6.36 13.59 11.13
N PRO A 124 5.32 14.38 10.85
CA PRO A 124 4.53 14.19 9.64
C PRO A 124 5.41 14.36 8.40
N LEU A 125 5.11 13.58 7.36
CA LEU A 125 5.79 13.71 6.07
C LEU A 125 5.63 15.14 5.53
N ASP A 126 6.73 15.76 5.12
CA ASP A 126 6.67 17.03 4.37
C ASP A 126 6.34 16.74 2.91
N ILE A 127 5.05 16.70 2.62
CA ILE A 127 4.51 16.34 1.32
C ILE A 127 4.87 17.37 0.25
N THR A 128 4.94 18.65 0.62
CA THR A 128 5.31 19.71 -0.32
C THR A 128 6.76 19.52 -0.74
N HIS A 129 7.64 19.29 0.23
CA HIS A 129 9.04 19.03 -0.04
C HIS A 129 9.28 17.69 -0.77
N LEU A 130 8.57 16.62 -0.39
CA LEU A 130 8.65 15.34 -1.12
C LEU A 130 8.21 15.47 -2.58
N GLU A 131 7.16 16.26 -2.86
CA GLU A 131 6.77 16.57 -4.23
C GLU A 131 7.87 17.33 -4.96
N GLU A 132 8.47 18.34 -4.34
CA GLU A 132 9.61 19.09 -4.89
C GLU A 132 10.80 18.20 -5.22
N VAL A 133 11.19 17.33 -4.29
CA VAL A 133 12.28 16.36 -4.48
C VAL A 133 11.92 15.35 -5.57
N SER A 134 10.69 14.85 -5.61
CA SER A 134 10.30 13.82 -6.60
C SER A 134 10.30 14.30 -8.05
N LYS A 135 10.10 15.62 -8.28
CA LYS A 135 10.03 16.23 -9.62
C LYS A 135 11.30 17.01 -10.01
N ASP A 136 12.33 17.00 -9.17
CA ASP A 136 13.58 17.70 -9.43
C ASP A 136 14.16 17.27 -10.78
N SER A 137 14.51 18.25 -11.62
CA SER A 137 14.96 18.01 -12.99
C SER A 137 16.26 17.22 -13.10
N ARG A 138 17.05 17.14 -12.02
CA ARG A 138 18.29 16.35 -11.96
C ARG A 138 18.04 14.84 -12.00
N TRP A 139 16.85 14.38 -11.61
CA TRP A 139 16.49 12.96 -11.54
C TRP A 139 15.01 12.70 -11.87
N ALA A 140 14.41 13.57 -12.68
CA ALA A 140 13.02 13.45 -13.09
C ALA A 140 12.81 12.20 -13.97
N ILE A 141 12.26 11.15 -13.36
CA ILE A 141 11.87 9.91 -14.01
C ILE A 141 10.58 9.36 -13.40
N GLY A 142 9.73 8.79 -14.26
CA GLY A 142 8.41 8.31 -13.87
C GLY A 142 7.49 9.44 -13.45
N SER A 143 6.57 9.14 -12.55
CA SER A 143 5.65 10.11 -11.96
C SER A 143 6.22 10.80 -10.72
N SER A 144 5.73 12.01 -10.44
CA SER A 144 6.01 12.70 -9.16
C SER A 144 5.23 12.04 -8.01
N PHE A 145 5.61 12.38 -6.78
CA PHE A 145 4.97 11.84 -5.58
C PHE A 145 3.46 12.12 -5.57
N MET A 146 3.03 13.35 -5.88
CA MET A 146 1.61 13.69 -5.95
C MET A 146 0.87 12.96 -7.07
N GLN A 147 1.51 12.71 -8.20
CA GLN A 147 0.90 11.93 -9.29
C GLN A 147 0.67 10.47 -8.89
N LEU A 148 1.61 9.88 -8.15
CA LEU A 148 1.50 8.52 -7.64
C LEU A 148 0.40 8.44 -6.58
N LEU A 149 0.37 9.37 -5.63
CA LEU A 149 -0.70 9.49 -4.63
C LEU A 149 -2.10 9.62 -5.27
N GLU A 150 -2.23 10.40 -6.33
CA GLU A 150 -3.52 10.56 -7.03
C GLU A 150 -3.95 9.29 -7.79
N ALA A 151 -2.99 8.53 -8.34
CA ALA A 151 -3.21 7.34 -9.17
C ALA A 151 -3.07 6.00 -8.40
N ASN A 152 -3.07 6.02 -7.07
CA ASN A 152 -2.72 4.91 -6.19
C ASN A 152 -3.75 3.77 -6.07
N VAL A 153 -4.60 3.52 -7.07
CA VAL A 153 -5.61 2.44 -6.99
C VAL A 153 -4.96 1.05 -6.82
N ASP A 154 -3.72 0.89 -7.29
CA ASP A 154 -2.95 -0.36 -7.19
C ASP A 154 -2.58 -0.73 -5.75
N HIS A 155 -2.79 0.13 -4.76
CA HIS A 155 -2.55 -0.19 -3.35
C HIS A 155 -3.76 -0.82 -2.66
N PHE A 156 -4.93 -0.82 -3.30
CA PHE A 156 -6.19 -1.17 -2.64
C PHE A 156 -6.78 -2.49 -3.15
N GLY A 157 -7.39 -3.23 -2.23
CA GLY A 157 -8.33 -4.30 -2.51
C GLY A 157 -7.85 -5.33 -3.53
N VAL A 158 -8.68 -5.58 -4.54
CA VAL A 158 -8.40 -6.56 -5.60
C VAL A 158 -7.38 -6.04 -6.62
N GLU A 159 -7.24 -4.73 -6.73
CA GLU A 159 -6.23 -4.06 -7.57
C GLU A 159 -4.82 -4.33 -7.03
N ALA A 160 -4.59 -4.22 -5.71
CA ALA A 160 -3.32 -4.59 -5.08
C ALA A 160 -2.93 -6.04 -5.32
N ARG A 161 -3.90 -6.95 -5.18
CA ARG A 161 -3.68 -8.38 -5.47
C ARG A 161 -3.31 -8.61 -6.93
N SER A 162 -3.96 -7.92 -7.85
CA SER A 162 -3.70 -8.03 -9.28
C SER A 162 -2.31 -7.48 -9.64
N THR A 163 -1.92 -6.36 -9.04
CA THR A 163 -0.60 -5.74 -9.23
C THR A 163 0.52 -6.60 -8.66
N TYR A 164 0.35 -7.13 -7.44
CA TYR A 164 1.26 -8.13 -6.87
C TYR A 164 1.37 -9.34 -7.79
N ASN A 165 0.25 -9.92 -8.24
CA ASN A 165 0.27 -11.11 -9.09
C ASN A 165 1.05 -10.88 -10.38
N ALA A 166 0.90 -9.70 -11.00
CA ALA A 166 1.67 -9.33 -12.17
C ALA A 166 3.17 -9.22 -11.86
N GLY A 167 3.53 -8.54 -10.78
CA GLY A 167 4.93 -8.38 -10.39
C GLY A 167 5.61 -9.67 -9.98
N HIS A 168 4.96 -10.48 -9.15
CA HIS A 168 5.45 -11.78 -8.73
C HIS A 168 5.62 -12.73 -9.94
N ALA A 169 4.66 -12.75 -10.87
CA ALA A 169 4.81 -13.53 -12.11
C ALA A 169 6.05 -13.12 -12.92
N VAL A 170 6.33 -11.81 -13.05
CA VAL A 170 7.56 -11.33 -13.69
C VAL A 170 8.80 -11.80 -12.92
N ALA A 171 8.79 -11.74 -11.59
CA ALA A 171 9.89 -12.23 -10.76
C ALA A 171 10.15 -13.73 -11.00
N LEU A 172 9.10 -14.56 -11.03
CA LEU A 172 9.22 -15.99 -11.29
C LEU A 172 9.75 -16.27 -12.71
N GLU A 173 9.33 -15.51 -13.72
CA GLU A 173 9.84 -15.62 -15.09
C GLU A 173 11.33 -15.29 -15.18
N VAL A 174 11.77 -14.22 -14.51
CA VAL A 174 13.18 -13.82 -14.44
C VAL A 174 14.02 -14.88 -13.70
N ALA A 175 13.49 -15.39 -12.58
CA ALA A 175 14.13 -16.46 -11.80
C ALA A 175 14.30 -17.73 -12.64
N ALA A 176 13.22 -18.20 -13.27
CA ALA A 176 13.24 -19.35 -14.15
C ALA A 176 14.19 -19.15 -15.35
N GLY A 177 14.39 -17.89 -15.77
CA GLY A 177 15.34 -17.52 -16.83
C GLY A 177 16.82 -17.58 -16.45
N GLY A 178 17.19 -17.64 -15.17
CA GLY A 178 18.60 -17.67 -14.78
C GLY A 178 19.07 -16.58 -13.84
N ASP A 179 18.22 -15.61 -13.51
CA ASP A 179 18.66 -14.38 -12.82
C ASP A 179 17.96 -14.22 -11.47
N LEU A 180 18.53 -14.85 -10.44
CA LEU A 180 17.94 -14.82 -9.10
C LEU A 180 17.96 -13.42 -8.48
N MET A 181 19.03 -12.65 -8.68
CA MET A 181 19.19 -11.36 -8.00
C MET A 181 18.22 -10.33 -8.56
N THR A 182 18.07 -10.25 -9.89
CA THR A 182 17.03 -9.40 -10.49
C THR A 182 15.63 -9.92 -10.14
N ALA A 183 15.41 -11.23 -10.10
CA ALA A 183 14.12 -11.78 -9.69
C ALA A 183 13.73 -11.37 -8.27
N LEU A 184 14.66 -11.45 -7.31
CA LEU A 184 14.42 -11.02 -5.93
C LEU A 184 14.15 -9.50 -5.85
N ALA A 185 14.86 -8.68 -6.62
CA ALA A 185 14.60 -7.24 -6.68
C ALA A 185 13.22 -6.91 -7.27
N VAL A 186 12.82 -7.59 -8.35
CA VAL A 186 11.48 -7.47 -8.94
C VAL A 186 10.41 -7.95 -7.94
N ASN A 187 10.68 -9.03 -7.21
CA ASN A 187 9.76 -9.56 -6.20
C ASN A 187 9.61 -8.60 -5.02
N ALA A 188 10.69 -7.97 -4.55
CA ALA A 188 10.63 -6.96 -3.50
C ALA A 188 9.74 -5.78 -3.90
N PHE A 189 9.83 -5.36 -5.17
CA PHE A 189 8.96 -4.32 -5.71
C PHE A 189 7.50 -4.78 -5.76
N ALA A 190 7.25 -6.06 -6.04
CA ALA A 190 5.90 -6.64 -6.07
C ALA A 190 5.31 -6.79 -4.66
N ASP A 191 6.13 -7.22 -3.71
CA ASP A 191 5.73 -7.47 -2.32
C ASP A 191 5.29 -6.19 -1.60
N HIS A 192 5.60 -5.00 -2.10
CA HIS A 192 4.96 -3.76 -1.64
C HIS A 192 3.42 -3.88 -1.68
N PHE A 193 2.87 -4.31 -2.82
CA PHE A 193 1.42 -4.47 -2.99
C PHE A 193 0.87 -5.69 -2.23
N LEU A 194 1.70 -6.72 -2.01
CA LEU A 194 1.35 -7.81 -1.09
C LEU A 194 1.21 -7.29 0.34
N GLN A 195 2.17 -6.47 0.78
CA GLN A 195 2.19 -5.87 2.12
C GLN A 195 0.97 -4.99 2.34
N ASP A 196 0.60 -4.14 1.38
CA ASP A 196 -0.62 -3.31 1.49
C ASP A 196 -1.90 -4.13 1.72
N SER A 197 -1.94 -5.38 1.25
CA SER A 197 -3.06 -6.30 1.54
C SER A 197 -3.21 -6.67 3.03
N PHE A 198 -2.29 -6.25 3.90
CA PHE A 198 -2.31 -6.43 5.35
C PHE A 198 -2.55 -5.14 6.15
N ALA A 199 -2.72 -4.00 5.48
CA ALA A 199 -3.05 -2.74 6.14
C ALA A 199 -4.54 -2.47 5.98
N ALA A 200 -5.27 -2.36 7.10
CA ALA A 200 -6.74 -2.36 7.11
C ALA A 200 -7.39 -1.33 6.17
N GLY A 201 -6.81 -0.13 6.07
CA GLY A 201 -7.27 0.94 5.19
C GLY A 201 -7.15 0.65 3.69
N HIS A 202 -6.35 -0.35 3.30
CA HIS A 202 -6.14 -0.75 1.92
C HIS A 202 -7.02 -1.93 1.51
N ILE A 203 -7.70 -2.59 2.45
CA ILE A 203 -8.40 -3.85 2.18
C ILE A 203 -9.74 -3.61 1.49
N ARG A 204 -10.72 -3.02 2.17
CA ARG A 204 -12.12 -2.96 1.68
C ARG A 204 -12.54 -1.59 1.17
N VAL A 205 -11.62 -0.62 1.12
CA VAL A 205 -11.90 0.72 0.58
C VAL A 205 -12.12 0.61 -0.94
N PRO A 206 -13.28 1.03 -1.48
CA PRO A 206 -13.60 0.92 -2.91
C PRO A 206 -12.90 2.02 -3.72
N ARG A 207 -11.56 2.06 -3.68
CA ARG A 207 -10.75 3.17 -4.19
C ARG A 207 -10.93 3.36 -5.69
N LYS A 208 -10.97 2.28 -6.47
CA LYS A 208 -11.16 2.32 -7.92
C LYS A 208 -12.55 2.80 -8.29
N GLU A 209 -13.58 2.26 -7.65
CA GLU A 209 -14.96 2.65 -7.91
C GLU A 209 -15.19 4.12 -7.53
N ILE A 210 -14.63 4.58 -6.41
CA ILE A 210 -14.63 6.01 -6.06
C ILE A 210 -13.91 6.84 -7.13
N ALA A 211 -12.77 6.39 -7.65
CA ALA A 211 -12.06 7.08 -8.72
C ALA A 211 -12.85 7.15 -10.03
N ASP A 212 -13.57 6.09 -10.37
CA ASP A 212 -14.40 6.05 -11.57
C ASP A 212 -15.69 6.89 -11.41
N ILE A 213 -16.27 6.94 -10.20
CA ILE A 213 -17.35 7.88 -9.87
C ILE A 213 -16.83 9.32 -9.95
N ALA A 214 -15.65 9.62 -9.42
CA ALA A 214 -15.04 10.94 -9.45
C ALA A 214 -14.80 11.43 -10.90
N LYS A 215 -14.35 10.54 -11.79
CA LYS A 215 -14.16 10.85 -13.23
C LYS A 215 -15.48 11.10 -13.96
N ASN A 216 -16.59 10.51 -13.51
CA ASN A 216 -17.88 10.54 -14.21
C ASN A 216 -18.96 11.41 -13.55
N HIS A 217 -18.75 11.90 -12.32
CA HIS A 217 -18.78 13.34 -12.07
C HIS A 217 -20.00 14.17 -12.54
N PRO A 218 -21.31 13.88 -12.36
CA PRO A 218 -22.39 14.71 -12.92
C PRO A 218 -22.55 16.15 -12.34
N TYR A 219 -21.67 16.63 -11.45
CA TYR A 219 -21.83 17.96 -10.82
C TYR A 219 -21.08 19.01 -11.62
N SER A 220 -21.83 20.01 -12.05
CA SER A 220 -21.26 21.30 -12.44
C SER A 220 -21.56 22.28 -11.31
N ILE A 221 -20.55 22.62 -10.50
CA ILE A 221 -20.67 23.71 -9.53
C ILE A 221 -20.21 24.98 -10.26
N PRO A 222 -21.06 26.02 -10.39
CA PRO A 222 -20.61 27.30 -10.91
C PRO A 222 -19.36 27.74 -10.14
N PHE A 223 -18.32 28.18 -10.86
CA PHE A 223 -17.04 28.68 -10.30
C PHE A 223 -16.00 27.64 -9.81
N LEU A 224 -16.30 26.34 -9.78
CA LEU A 224 -15.30 25.29 -9.50
C LEU A 224 -14.98 24.49 -10.76
N LYS A 225 -13.71 24.13 -10.94
CA LYS A 225 -13.29 23.27 -12.05
C LYS A 225 -13.73 21.84 -11.76
N PHE A 226 -14.14 21.13 -12.81
CA PHE A 226 -14.50 19.71 -12.75
C PHE A 226 -13.42 18.86 -12.06
N GLU A 227 -12.15 19.14 -12.36
CA GLU A 227 -10.99 18.45 -11.77
C GLU A 227 -10.89 18.61 -10.25
N ASP A 228 -11.27 19.78 -9.70
CA ASP A 228 -11.23 20.03 -8.25
C ASP A 228 -12.29 19.19 -7.52
N ILE A 229 -13.47 19.01 -8.13
CA ILE A 229 -14.55 18.17 -7.58
C ILE A 229 -14.14 16.70 -7.58
N ALA A 230 -13.56 16.22 -8.68
CA ALA A 230 -13.07 14.85 -8.78
C ALA A 230 -12.01 14.53 -7.71
N LYS A 231 -11.12 15.49 -7.43
CA LYS A 231 -10.12 15.37 -6.36
C LYS A 231 -10.74 15.29 -4.97
N VAL A 232 -11.76 16.10 -4.68
CA VAL A 232 -12.50 16.02 -3.42
C VAL A 232 -13.18 14.66 -3.27
N ILE A 233 -13.88 14.17 -4.29
CA ILE A 233 -14.53 12.85 -4.25
C ILE A 233 -13.50 11.74 -4.03
N ASN A 234 -12.38 11.76 -4.76
CA ASN A 234 -11.28 10.82 -4.58
C ASN A 234 -10.77 10.83 -3.15
N ALA A 235 -10.55 12.00 -2.55
CA ALA A 235 -10.01 12.11 -1.21
C ALA A 235 -10.93 11.54 -0.12
N SER A 236 -12.22 11.29 -0.41
CA SER A 236 -13.13 10.63 0.53
C SER A 236 -12.69 9.21 0.88
N SER A 237 -11.98 8.51 -0.02
CA SER A 237 -11.42 7.19 0.27
C SER A 237 -10.46 7.23 1.44
N ASN A 238 -9.71 8.33 1.61
CA ASN A 238 -8.75 8.49 2.70
C ASN A 238 -9.43 8.54 4.07
N VAL A 239 -10.69 8.99 4.14
CA VAL A 239 -11.47 8.98 5.39
C VAL A 239 -11.74 7.54 5.83
N MET A 240 -12.24 6.70 4.91
CA MET A 240 -12.49 5.29 5.21
C MET A 240 -11.19 4.52 5.44
N HIS A 241 -10.15 4.81 4.64
CA HIS A 241 -8.81 4.26 4.84
C HIS A 241 -8.32 4.52 6.27
N ASN A 242 -8.43 5.75 6.75
CA ASN A 242 -7.99 6.13 8.09
C ASN A 242 -8.89 5.53 9.18
N GLU A 243 -10.22 5.49 8.99
CA GLU A 243 -11.14 4.86 9.94
C GLU A 243 -10.86 3.36 10.09
N ASP A 244 -10.75 2.63 8.98
CA ASP A 244 -10.41 1.20 8.99
C ASP A 244 -9.01 1.00 9.58
N GLY A 245 -8.07 1.91 9.29
CA GLY A 245 -6.71 1.87 9.84
C GLY A 245 -6.63 2.12 11.35
N GLU A 246 -7.52 2.96 11.90
CA GLU A 246 -7.61 3.29 13.32
C GLU A 246 -8.33 2.20 14.11
N LEU A 247 -9.53 1.82 13.67
CA LEU A 247 -10.37 0.87 14.38
C LEU A 247 -9.85 -0.57 14.22
N GLY A 248 -9.13 -0.82 13.12
CA GLY A 248 -8.65 -2.12 12.69
C GLY A 248 -9.77 -3.02 12.18
N LEU A 249 -9.38 -4.05 11.42
CA LEU A 249 -10.28 -5.06 10.87
C LEU A 249 -9.84 -6.45 11.34
N TRP A 250 -10.78 -7.26 11.77
CA TRP A 250 -10.66 -8.70 11.93
C TRP A 250 -10.60 -9.36 10.56
N LEU A 251 -9.55 -10.18 10.38
CA LEU A 251 -9.19 -10.84 9.14
C LEU A 251 -9.02 -12.34 9.39
N GLU A 252 -9.24 -13.10 8.33
CA GLU A 252 -9.02 -14.55 8.29
C GLU A 252 -8.25 -14.89 7.02
N SER A 253 -7.27 -15.78 7.09
CA SER A 253 -6.54 -16.29 5.92
C SER A 253 -7.08 -17.65 5.45
N PRO A 254 -6.80 -18.07 4.21
CA PRO A 254 -7.11 -19.42 3.74
C PRO A 254 -6.47 -20.54 4.57
N SER A 255 -5.36 -20.26 5.26
CA SER A 255 -4.72 -21.21 6.20
C SER A 255 -5.44 -21.32 7.56
N GLY A 256 -6.53 -20.58 7.76
CA GLY A 256 -7.35 -20.62 8.97
C GLY A 256 -6.85 -19.72 10.10
N GLU A 257 -5.85 -18.89 9.84
CA GLU A 257 -5.32 -17.93 10.81
C GLU A 257 -6.27 -16.75 10.94
N LYS A 258 -6.42 -16.23 12.16
CA LYS A 258 -7.28 -15.09 12.50
C LYS A 258 -6.49 -14.06 13.26
N TRP A 259 -6.63 -12.80 12.87
CA TRP A 259 -5.94 -11.69 13.53
C TRP A 259 -6.71 -10.39 13.30
N LYS A 260 -6.37 -9.38 14.08
CA LYS A 260 -6.82 -8.01 13.84
C LYS A 260 -5.67 -7.22 13.23
N ALA A 261 -5.91 -6.59 12.08
CA ALA A 261 -4.96 -5.70 11.42
C ALA A 261 -5.37 -4.25 11.62
N PHE A 262 -4.37 -3.38 11.76
CA PHE A 262 -4.55 -1.93 11.72
C PHE A 262 -3.99 -1.39 10.40
N GLY A 263 -4.11 -0.08 10.20
CA GLY A 263 -3.63 0.57 8.99
C GLY A 263 -2.17 1.01 9.08
N ASP A 264 -1.83 1.89 8.16
CA ASP A 264 -0.52 2.52 8.07
C ASP A 264 -0.15 3.20 9.40
N GLY A 265 1.12 3.05 9.78
CA GLY A 265 1.66 3.55 11.04
C GLY A 265 1.44 2.64 12.25
N ARG A 266 0.93 1.42 12.06
CA ARG A 266 0.54 0.50 13.13
C ARG A 266 0.90 -0.96 12.87
N LEU A 267 1.84 -1.25 11.96
CA LEU A 267 2.32 -2.60 11.65
C LEU A 267 2.61 -3.48 12.89
N PRO A 268 3.29 -3.00 13.96
CA PRO A 268 3.57 -3.84 15.14
C PRO A 268 2.37 -4.03 16.08
N GLY A 269 1.17 -3.58 15.69
CA GLY A 269 -0.07 -3.72 16.46
C GLY A 269 -0.42 -5.17 16.76
N LYS A 270 -0.69 -5.45 18.03
CA LYS A 270 -1.08 -6.77 18.53
C LYS A 270 -2.41 -6.66 19.26
N VAL A 271 -3.28 -7.62 19.06
CA VAL A 271 -4.54 -7.76 19.81
C VAL A 271 -4.52 -9.11 20.51
N VAL A 272 -4.53 -9.06 21.84
CA VAL A 272 -4.66 -10.26 22.67
C VAL A 272 -6.14 -10.52 22.86
N SER A 273 -6.66 -11.52 22.15
CA SER A 273 -8.05 -11.98 22.23
C SER A 273 -8.07 -13.51 22.05
N SER A 274 -9.07 -14.18 22.61
CA SER A 274 -9.30 -15.62 22.36
C SER A 274 -9.61 -15.93 20.89
N GLU A 275 -9.95 -14.91 20.09
CA GLU A 275 -10.26 -15.04 18.66
C GLU A 275 -9.02 -14.91 17.76
N ALA A 276 -7.93 -14.32 18.26
CA ALA A 276 -6.71 -14.12 17.51
C ALA A 276 -5.79 -15.36 17.63
N THR A 277 -5.42 -15.96 16.50
CA THR A 277 -4.43 -17.05 16.43
C THR A 277 -3.05 -16.56 16.01
N SER A 278 -2.96 -15.35 15.45
CA SER A 278 -1.72 -14.75 14.97
C SER A 278 -1.76 -13.22 15.06
N THR A 279 -0.67 -12.58 14.64
CA THR A 279 -0.56 -11.13 14.54
C THR A 279 -0.52 -10.69 13.08
N ASN A 280 -0.84 -9.42 12.81
CA ASN A 280 -0.77 -8.87 11.45
C ASN A 280 0.65 -8.95 10.89
N PHE A 281 1.63 -8.56 11.71
CA PHE A 281 3.06 -8.64 11.36
C PHE A 281 3.47 -10.07 10.99
N ASP A 282 3.07 -11.08 11.78
CA ASP A 282 3.44 -12.46 11.50
C ASP A 282 2.84 -13.00 10.21
N GLN A 283 1.57 -12.69 9.92
CA GLN A 283 0.92 -13.16 8.69
C GLN A 283 1.51 -12.46 7.46
N CYS A 284 1.75 -11.15 7.53
CA CYS A 284 2.39 -10.41 6.45
C CYS A 284 3.82 -10.91 6.18
N ARG A 285 4.61 -11.12 7.24
CA ARG A 285 5.96 -11.70 7.13
C ARG A 285 5.95 -13.11 6.54
N LYS A 286 4.99 -13.97 6.93
CA LYS A 286 4.82 -15.32 6.34
C LYS A 286 4.50 -15.22 4.85
N ALA A 287 3.63 -14.31 4.43
CA ALA A 287 3.28 -14.12 3.01
C ALA A 287 4.48 -13.69 2.17
N VAL A 288 5.25 -12.70 2.64
CA VAL A 288 6.47 -12.22 1.96
C VAL A 288 7.56 -13.30 1.96
N GLN A 289 7.74 -14.03 3.07
CA GLN A 289 8.69 -15.15 3.09
C GLN A 289 8.31 -16.26 2.10
N GLN A 290 7.01 -16.52 1.94
CA GLN A 290 6.49 -17.50 0.98
C GLN A 290 6.72 -17.05 -0.47
N SER A 291 6.51 -15.76 -0.78
CA SER A 291 6.78 -15.23 -2.13
C SER A 291 8.28 -15.35 -2.50
N ILE A 292 9.18 -15.06 -1.56
CA ILE A 292 10.63 -15.26 -1.75
C ILE A 292 10.96 -16.73 -2.00
N ALA A 293 10.34 -17.66 -1.26
CA ALA A 293 10.55 -19.09 -1.46
C ALA A 293 10.12 -19.53 -2.88
N GLU A 294 9.00 -19.01 -3.38
CA GLU A 294 8.52 -19.29 -4.75
C GLU A 294 9.51 -18.78 -5.82
N VAL A 295 10.17 -17.64 -5.59
CA VAL A 295 11.23 -17.13 -6.48
C VAL A 295 12.44 -18.07 -6.50
N HIS A 296 12.90 -18.54 -5.33
CA HIS A 296 13.99 -19.53 -5.24
C HIS A 296 13.63 -20.84 -5.93
N ASP A 297 12.41 -21.34 -5.71
CA ASP A 297 11.91 -22.56 -6.35
C ASP A 297 11.86 -22.40 -7.88
N ALA A 298 11.37 -21.27 -8.38
CA ALA A 298 11.36 -20.98 -9.82
C ALA A 298 12.78 -20.92 -10.40
N PHE A 299 13.73 -20.33 -9.68
CA PHE A 299 15.14 -20.31 -10.08
C PHE A 299 15.76 -21.70 -10.13
N LYS A 300 15.57 -22.50 -9.06
CA LYS A 300 16.15 -23.84 -8.92
C LYS A 300 15.57 -24.83 -9.92
N HIS A 301 14.26 -24.76 -10.16
CA HIS A 301 13.53 -25.73 -10.97
C HIS A 301 13.25 -25.25 -12.39
N ARG A 302 13.58 -23.99 -12.72
CA ARG A 302 13.36 -23.38 -14.04
C ARG A 302 11.88 -23.47 -14.46
N LYS A 303 10.97 -23.31 -13.50
CA LYS A 303 9.52 -23.45 -13.68
C LYS A 303 8.79 -22.25 -13.09
N VAL A 304 7.84 -21.72 -13.85
CA VAL A 304 6.99 -20.59 -13.43
C VAL A 304 5.65 -21.14 -12.92
N LEU A 305 5.24 -20.71 -11.73
CA LEU A 305 3.91 -20.97 -11.18
C LEU A 305 2.87 -20.07 -11.85
N GLN A 306 1.63 -20.53 -11.95
CA GLN A 306 0.52 -19.67 -12.35
C GLN A 306 0.05 -18.85 -11.15
N SER A 307 -0.52 -17.67 -11.39
CA SER A 307 -0.96 -16.77 -10.30
C SER A 307 -2.04 -17.36 -9.40
N SER A 308 -2.80 -18.34 -9.89
CA SER A 308 -3.78 -19.08 -9.09
C SER A 308 -3.14 -20.05 -8.09
N ASP A 309 -1.85 -20.36 -8.24
CA ASP A 309 -1.09 -21.27 -7.40
C ASP A 309 -0.16 -20.54 -6.42
N PHE A 310 -0.15 -19.20 -6.39
CA PHE A 310 0.72 -18.42 -5.50
C PHE A 310 0.36 -18.65 -4.03
N ALA A 311 1.26 -19.34 -3.32
CA ALA A 311 1.08 -19.76 -1.93
C ALA A 311 1.15 -18.59 -0.94
N ALA A 312 1.74 -17.45 -1.32
CA ALA A 312 1.71 -16.23 -0.49
C ALA A 312 0.27 -15.85 -0.09
N TRP A 313 -0.71 -16.10 -0.97
CA TRP A 313 -2.12 -15.82 -0.70
C TRP A 313 -2.77 -16.72 0.35
N HIS A 314 -2.14 -17.83 0.76
CA HIS A 314 -2.61 -18.63 1.89
C HIS A 314 -2.46 -17.93 3.24
N HIS A 315 -1.62 -16.89 3.31
CA HIS A 315 -1.37 -16.09 4.51
C HIS A 315 -2.09 -14.75 4.51
N ALA A 316 -2.52 -14.28 3.35
CA ALA A 316 -3.23 -13.01 3.23
C ALA A 316 -4.71 -13.10 3.62
N PRO A 317 -5.37 -11.97 3.88
CA PRO A 317 -6.79 -11.95 4.22
C PRO A 317 -7.70 -12.53 3.14
N ILE A 318 -8.86 -13.06 3.52
CA ILE A 318 -9.96 -13.40 2.60
C ILE A 318 -10.87 -12.17 2.49
N MET A 319 -10.81 -11.45 1.37
CA MET A 319 -11.51 -10.17 1.16
C MET A 319 -13.02 -10.27 1.43
N ASP A 320 -13.67 -11.32 0.92
CA ASP A 320 -15.11 -11.51 1.03
C ASP A 320 -15.61 -11.68 2.47
N LYS A 321 -14.72 -12.09 3.39
CA LYS A 321 -15.05 -12.26 4.81
C LYS A 321 -14.96 -10.97 5.61
N VAL A 322 -14.22 -9.97 5.13
CA VAL A 322 -13.90 -8.76 5.89
C VAL A 322 -15.16 -7.93 6.18
N SER A 323 -15.98 -7.70 5.17
CA SER A 323 -17.20 -6.86 5.28
C SER A 323 -18.38 -7.56 5.98
N ILE A 324 -18.31 -8.88 6.15
CA ILE A 324 -19.37 -9.68 6.80
C ILE A 324 -18.96 -10.17 8.20
N HIS A 325 -17.72 -9.89 8.64
CA HIS A 325 -17.26 -10.29 9.96
C HIS A 325 -18.08 -9.57 11.05
N PRO A 326 -18.65 -10.30 12.03
CA PRO A 326 -19.57 -9.71 13.01
C PRO A 326 -18.92 -8.64 13.90
N ASP A 327 -17.62 -8.78 14.19
CA ASP A 327 -16.86 -7.85 15.04
C ASP A 327 -16.18 -6.71 14.27
N ASN A 328 -16.36 -6.63 12.95
CA ASN A 328 -15.91 -5.47 12.17
C ASN A 328 -16.99 -4.39 12.17
N HIS A 329 -16.57 -3.12 12.26
CA HIS A 329 -17.45 -2.01 11.96
C HIS A 329 -17.89 -2.06 10.50
N ASN A 330 -19.08 -1.55 10.21
CA ASN A 330 -19.59 -1.47 8.83
C ASN A 330 -18.74 -0.49 8.02
N PRO A 331 -18.52 -0.69 6.71
CA PRO A 331 -17.68 0.20 5.92
C PRO A 331 -18.25 1.62 5.90
N LEU A 332 -17.40 2.65 6.08
CA LEU A 332 -17.83 4.05 6.02
C LEU A 332 -18.36 4.39 4.62
N LEU A 333 -17.66 3.96 3.57
CA LEU A 333 -18.05 4.16 2.18
C LEU A 333 -18.32 2.81 1.52
N LYS A 334 -19.35 2.74 0.69
CA LYS A 334 -19.59 1.60 -0.21
C LYS A 334 -20.14 2.10 -1.53
N VAL A 335 -19.87 1.34 -2.59
CA VAL A 335 -20.49 1.57 -3.90
C VAL A 335 -21.58 0.54 -4.10
N GLN A 336 -22.79 1.01 -4.41
CA GLN A 336 -23.95 0.18 -4.70
C GLN A 336 -24.70 0.78 -5.88
N ASP A 337 -25.01 -0.04 -6.89
CA ASP A 337 -25.70 0.36 -8.12
C ASP A 337 -25.05 1.58 -8.82
N GLY A 338 -23.71 1.62 -8.83
CA GLY A 338 -22.91 2.71 -9.42
C GLY A 338 -22.94 4.02 -8.63
N LYS A 339 -23.53 4.03 -7.43
CA LYS A 339 -23.60 5.21 -6.56
C LYS A 339 -22.70 5.04 -5.34
N LEU A 340 -22.12 6.15 -4.88
CA LEU A 340 -21.36 6.19 -3.63
C LEU A 340 -22.31 6.44 -2.46
N LEU A 341 -22.23 5.59 -1.43
CA LEU A 341 -23.00 5.71 -0.21
C LEU A 341 -22.07 5.89 1.00
N THR A 342 -22.48 6.72 1.95
CA THR A 342 -21.85 6.81 3.28
C THR A 342 -22.70 6.17 4.36
N ARG A 343 -22.05 5.51 5.31
CA ARG A 343 -22.67 5.03 6.54
C ARG A 343 -23.12 6.22 7.38
N VAL A 344 -24.29 6.12 8.00
CA VAL A 344 -24.85 7.13 8.91
C VAL A 344 -25.22 6.50 10.26
N ASN A 345 -25.24 7.28 11.34
CA ASN A 345 -25.56 6.84 12.72
C ASN A 345 -24.52 5.93 13.40
N GLY A 346 -23.22 6.18 13.19
CA GLY A 346 -22.13 5.54 13.94
C GLY A 346 -21.58 4.23 13.35
N VAL A 347 -20.53 3.69 13.98
CA VAL A 347 -19.65 2.69 13.34
C VAL A 347 -20.29 1.32 13.09
N SER A 348 -21.23 0.93 13.96
CA SER A 348 -21.97 -0.33 13.86
C SER A 348 -23.26 -0.21 13.04
N SER A 349 -23.58 0.97 12.51
CA SER A 349 -24.82 1.18 11.75
C SER A 349 -24.74 0.55 10.37
N ASN A 350 -25.82 -0.13 9.95
CA ASN A 350 -26.00 -0.66 8.61
C ASN A 350 -26.85 0.27 7.71
N LYS A 351 -27.12 1.49 8.18
CA LYS A 351 -27.86 2.50 7.42
C LYS A 351 -26.90 3.31 6.56
N TYR A 352 -27.29 3.50 5.32
CA TYR A 352 -26.49 4.19 4.31
C TYR A 352 -27.32 5.23 3.57
N GLU A 353 -26.69 6.34 3.24
CA GLU A 353 -27.26 7.39 2.40
C GLU A 353 -26.39 7.59 1.18
N VAL A 354 -27.03 7.82 0.03
CA VAL A 354 -26.31 8.17 -1.21
C VAL A 354 -25.72 9.57 -1.06
N ILE A 355 -24.42 9.71 -1.33
CA ILE A 355 -23.72 11.01 -1.36
C ILE A 355 -23.77 11.55 -2.78
N ASP A 356 -24.95 12.03 -3.18
CA ASP A 356 -25.22 12.50 -4.54
C ASP A 356 -25.62 13.99 -4.63
N GLU A 357 -25.39 14.77 -3.57
CA GLU A 357 -25.70 16.20 -3.53
C GLU A 357 -24.62 17.00 -2.79
N LEU A 358 -24.45 18.28 -3.15
CA LEU A 358 -23.45 19.16 -2.52
C LEU A 358 -23.65 19.29 -1.01
N THR A 359 -24.90 19.35 -0.54
CA THR A 359 -25.25 19.42 0.87
C THR A 359 -24.77 18.18 1.63
N LYS A 360 -24.89 17.00 1.03
CA LYS A 360 -24.42 15.73 1.60
C LYS A 360 -22.91 15.61 1.57
N TRP A 361 -22.27 16.07 0.50
CA TRP A 361 -20.80 16.19 0.45
C TRP A 361 -20.29 17.15 1.52
N ALA A 362 -20.92 18.32 1.67
CA ALA A 362 -20.58 19.29 2.72
C ALA A 362 -20.76 18.69 4.12
N ALA A 363 -21.85 17.95 4.36
CA ALA A 363 -22.06 17.24 5.62
C ALA A 363 -20.98 16.17 5.87
N PHE A 364 -20.70 15.31 4.88
CA PHE A 364 -19.64 14.31 4.96
C PHE A 364 -18.29 14.94 5.32
N TRP A 365 -17.90 16.02 4.64
CA TRP A 365 -16.64 16.70 4.93
C TRP A 365 -16.65 17.42 6.27
N THR A 366 -17.78 18.00 6.69
CA THR A 366 -17.91 18.65 8.02
C THR A 366 -17.68 17.64 9.14
N ASP A 367 -18.28 16.45 9.03
CA ASP A 367 -18.20 15.40 10.05
C ASP A 367 -16.82 14.75 10.09
N ASN A 368 -16.15 14.66 8.93
CA ASN A 368 -14.92 13.89 8.78
C ASN A 368 -13.66 14.75 8.61
N PHE A 369 -13.76 16.08 8.58
CA PHE A 369 -12.63 16.98 8.29
C PHE A 369 -11.39 16.73 9.17
N LYS A 370 -11.63 16.36 10.44
CA LYS A 370 -10.57 16.08 11.40
C LYS A 370 -9.81 14.78 11.12
N GLN A 371 -10.42 13.83 10.43
CA GLN A 371 -9.86 12.50 10.18
C GLN A 371 -8.95 12.45 8.95
N VAL A 372 -8.93 13.52 8.16
CA VAL A 372 -8.22 13.55 6.89
C VAL A 372 -6.89 14.24 7.07
N GLU A 373 -5.85 13.67 6.46
CA GLU A 373 -4.49 14.18 6.51
C GLU A 373 -4.44 15.65 6.04
N ASP A 374 -3.43 16.38 6.51
CA ASP A 374 -3.27 17.80 6.19
C ASP A 374 -3.22 18.06 4.66
N GLN A 375 -2.81 17.08 3.85
CA GLN A 375 -2.88 17.10 2.38
C GLN A 375 -4.31 17.29 1.86
N VAL A 376 -5.24 16.47 2.35
CA VAL A 376 -6.64 16.54 1.97
C VAL A 376 -7.27 17.77 2.59
N ARG A 377 -6.87 18.17 3.79
CA ARG A 377 -7.33 19.44 4.38
C ARG A 377 -6.90 20.62 3.52
N LEU A 378 -5.66 20.69 3.04
CA LEU A 378 -5.20 21.78 2.15
C LEU A 378 -5.97 21.79 0.82
N MET A 379 -6.29 20.62 0.27
CA MET A 379 -7.10 20.48 -0.94
C MET A 379 -8.56 20.88 -0.71
N VAL A 380 -9.16 20.45 0.39
CA VAL A 380 -10.56 20.74 0.76
C VAL A 380 -10.74 22.17 1.31
N MET A 381 -9.76 22.75 2.00
CA MET A 381 -9.81 24.17 2.41
C MET A 381 -9.80 25.11 1.21
N LYS A 382 -9.11 24.76 0.11
CA LYS A 382 -9.24 25.49 -1.16
C LYS A 382 -10.63 25.36 -1.79
N PHE A 383 -11.37 24.29 -1.49
CA PHE A 383 -12.75 24.03 -1.90
C PHE A 383 -13.78 24.75 -1.00
N LEU A 384 -13.55 24.87 0.31
CA LEU A 384 -14.47 25.50 1.27
C LEU A 384 -14.31 27.03 1.39
N ASN A 385 -13.14 27.59 1.05
CA ASN A 385 -12.84 29.03 1.18
C ASN A 385 -12.94 29.82 -0.14
N LYS A 386 -13.56 29.25 -1.17
CA LYS A 386 -13.90 29.90 -2.44
C LYS A 386 -15.39 29.74 -2.70
#